data_AF-A0A1H9VNT1-F1
#
_entry.id   AF-A0A1H9VNT1-F1
#
_cell.length_a   1.000
_cell.length_b   1.000
_cell.length_c   1.000
_cell.angle_alpha   90.00
_cell.angle_beta   90.00
_cell.angle_gamma   90.00
#
_symmetry.space_group_name_H-M   'P 1'
#
loop_
_entity.id
_entity.type
_entity.pdbx_description
1 polymer ?
#
loop_
_entity_poly.entity_id
_entity_poly.type
_entity_poly.pdbx_seq_one_letter_code
_entity_poly.pdbx_strand_id
1 'polypeptide(L)' 'MNTSARQPIPPRAVEALLLDTTPFLSCEECFERLDTHVEALLAGSDTDPAMSRHLDGCAACADEAAALRQLVEEDTQGA' A
#
# COMPACT_ATOMS: atom_id res chain seq x y z
N MET A 1 36.56 -8.92 3.41
CA MET A 1 35.33 -9.26 4.15
C MET A 1 34.80 -7.98 4.76
N ASN A 2 33.76 -7.39 4.17
CA ASN A 2 33.25 -6.08 4.56
C ASN A 2 32.55 -6.17 5.93
N THR A 3 33.14 -5.54 6.94
CA THR A 3 32.63 -5.49 8.31
C THR A 3 31.77 -4.23 8.48
N SER A 4 30.66 -4.15 7.74
CA SER A 4 29.66 -3.11 8.03
C SER A 4 29.10 -3.35 9.43
N ALA A 5 29.26 -2.37 10.32
CA ALA A 5 28.73 -2.42 11.67
C ALA A 5 27.22 -2.68 11.62
N ARG A 6 26.77 -3.75 12.28
CA ARG A 6 25.34 -4.11 12.36
C ARG A 6 24.61 -3.05 13.17
N GLN A 7 23.87 -2.18 12.51
CA GLN A 7 23.04 -1.20 13.20
C GLN A 7 21.82 -1.87 13.84
N PRO A 8 21.37 -1.41 15.03
CA PRO A 8 20.15 -1.90 15.64
C PRO A 8 18.93 -1.48 14.79
N ILE A 9 17.95 -2.38 14.67
CA ILE A 9 16.69 -2.11 13.96
C ILE A 9 15.86 -1.16 14.84
N PRO A 10 15.35 -0.04 14.30
CA PRO A 10 14.51 0.88 15.07
C PRO A 10 13.15 0.23 15.40
N PRO A 11 12.53 0.54 16.56
CA PRO A 11 11.27 -0.07 16.99
C PRO A 11 10.16 -0.05 15.92
N ARG A 12 9.98 1.09 15.23
CA ARG A 12 9.02 1.23 14.12
C ARG A 12 9.21 0.23 12.97
N ALA A 13 10.46 -0.15 12.69
CA ALA A 13 10.73 -1.12 11.65
C ALA A 13 10.44 -2.55 12.12
N VAL A 14 10.61 -2.82 13.43
CA VAL A 14 10.16 -4.08 14.03
C VAL A 14 8.64 -4.19 13.99
N GLU A 15 7.92 -3.11 14.32
CA GLU A 15 6.46 -3.05 14.25
C GLU A 15 5.95 -3.30 12.82
N ALA A 16 6.55 -2.67 11.81
CA ALA A 16 6.19 -2.90 10.41
C ALA A 16 6.41 -4.35 9.96
N LEU A 17 7.49 -5.00 10.41
CA LEU A 17 7.78 -6.40 10.11
C LEU A 17 6.84 -7.40 10.80
N LEU A 18 6.15 -6.96 11.86
CA LEU A 18 5.23 -7.78 12.67
C LEU A 18 3.77 -7.35 12.48
N LEU A 19 3.49 -6.52 11.48
CA LEU A 19 2.15 -6.02 11.22
C LEU A 19 1.18 -7.17 10.97
N ASP A 20 0.02 -7.13 11.63
CA ASP A 20 -1.08 -8.04 11.35
C ASP A 20 -1.79 -7.62 10.06
N THR A 21 -1.68 -8.47 9.04
CA THR A 21 -2.27 -8.26 7.72
C THR A 21 -3.63 -8.93 7.55
N THR A 22 -4.34 -9.20 8.66
CA THR A 22 -5.70 -9.76 8.63
C THR A 22 -6.76 -8.66 8.47
N PRO A 23 -7.76 -8.81 7.57
CA PRO A 23 -7.95 -9.93 6.65
C PRO A 23 -6.91 -9.98 5.53
N PHE A 24 -6.39 -11.19 5.29
CA PHE A 24 -5.32 -11.42 4.31
C PHE A 24 -5.83 -11.19 2.88
N LEU A 25 -4.99 -10.53 2.09
CA LEU A 25 -5.12 -10.36 0.64
C LEU A 25 -3.73 -10.54 0.02
N SER A 26 -3.64 -11.27 -1.09
CA SER A 26 -2.39 -11.45 -1.82
C SER A 26 -2.03 -10.22 -2.67
N CYS A 27 -0.76 -10.08 -3.06
CA CYS A 27 -0.33 -9.03 -3.99
C CYS A 27 -1.04 -9.11 -5.35
N GLU A 28 -1.30 -10.32 -5.85
CA GLU A 28 -2.00 -10.53 -7.13
C GLU A 28 -3.46 -10.04 -7.04
N GLU A 29 -4.19 -10.44 -5.99
CA GLU A 29 -5.56 -9.96 -5.76
C GLU A 29 -5.61 -8.44 -5.51
N CYS A 30 -4.59 -7.88 -4.84
CA CYS A 30 -4.47 -6.43 -4.68
C CYS A 30 -4.32 -5.74 -6.03
N PHE A 31 -3.46 -6.24 -6.90
CA PHE A 31 -3.21 -5.67 -8.22
C PHE A 31 -4.45 -5.70 -9.11
N GLU A 32 -5.19 -6.83 -9.11
CA GLU A 32 -6.44 -6.98 -9.88
C GLU A 32 -7.54 -5.98 -9.47
N ARG A 33 -7.50 -5.47 -8.24
CA ARG A 33 -8.55 -4.61 -7.66
C ARG A 33 -8.08 -3.17 -7.44
N LEU A 34 -6.83 -2.86 -7.77
CA LEU A 34 -6.16 -1.63 -7.38
C LEU A 34 -6.87 -0.39 -7.95
N ASP A 35 -7.26 -0.44 -9.22
CA ASP A 35 -7.98 0.64 -9.88
C ASP A 35 -9.30 0.97 -9.17
N THR A 36 -10.16 -0.04 -8.98
CA THR A 36 -11.45 0.15 -8.29
C THR A 36 -11.28 0.64 -6.86
N HIS A 37 -10.22 0.19 -6.17
CA HIS A 37 -9.91 0.67 -4.82
C HIS A 37 -9.55 2.17 -4.82
N VAL A 38 -8.67 2.59 -5.73
CA VAL A 38 -8.27 4.00 -5.88
C VAL A 38 -9.46 4.88 -6.25
N GLU A 39 -10.30 4.45 -7.18
CA GLU A 39 -11.53 5.15 -7.54
C GLU A 39 -12.47 5.31 -6.34
N ALA A 40 -12.71 4.24 -5.58
CA ALA A 40 -13.55 4.27 -4.39
C ALA A 40 -13.01 5.25 -3.34
N LEU A 41 -11.68 5.28 -3.15
CA LEU A 41 -11.02 6.20 -2.23
C LEU A 41 -11.17 7.66 -2.65
N LEU A 42 -10.99 7.97 -3.93
CA LEU A 42 -11.16 9.32 -4.45
C LEU A 42 -12.63 9.78 -4.38
N ALA A 43 -13.57 8.85 -4.59
CA ALA A 43 -14.99 9.10 -4.44
C ALA A 43 -15.46 9.20 -2.98
N GLY A 44 -14.59 8.95 -1.99
CA GLY A 44 -14.97 8.88 -0.57
C GLY A 44 -15.96 7.74 -0.26
N SER A 45 -15.94 6.68 -1.07
CA SER A 45 -16.77 5.49 -0.93
C SER A 45 -16.14 4.48 0.02
N ASP A 46 -16.92 3.47 0.40
CA ASP A 46 -16.41 2.36 1.23
C ASP A 46 -15.36 1.54 0.48
N THR A 47 -14.32 1.13 1.18
CA THR A 47 -13.17 0.42 0.61
C THR A 47 -12.98 -0.93 1.27
N ASP A 48 -12.58 -1.94 0.49
CA ASP A 48 -12.27 -3.27 1.01
C ASP A 48 -11.22 -3.19 2.15
N PRO A 49 -11.59 -3.58 3.39
CA PRO A 49 -10.65 -3.57 4.51
C PRO A 49 -9.41 -4.44 4.29
N ALA A 50 -9.53 -5.53 3.50
CA ALA A 50 -8.40 -6.39 3.17
C ALA A 50 -7.37 -5.67 2.28
N MET A 51 -7.84 -4.80 1.37
CA MET A 51 -6.96 -3.96 0.56
C MET A 51 -6.22 -2.95 1.43
N SER A 52 -6.92 -2.25 2.33
CA SER A 52 -6.26 -1.30 3.25
C SER A 52 -5.19 -1.98 4.09
N ARG A 53 -5.49 -3.16 4.65
CA ARG A 53 -4.50 -3.95 5.42
C ARG A 53 -3.31 -4.40 4.59
N HIS A 54 -3.53 -4.77 3.33
CA HIS A 54 -2.45 -5.15 2.43
C HIS A 54 -1.53 -3.96 2.12
N LEU A 55 -2.10 -2.78 1.81
CA LEU A 55 -1.32 -1.57 1.51
C LEU A 55 -0.52 -1.08 2.73
N ASP A 56 -1.02 -1.27 3.95
CA ASP A 56 -0.26 -1.00 5.17
C ASP A 56 0.97 -1.94 5.32
N GLY A 57 0.89 -3.16 4.80
CA GLY A 57 1.92 -4.21 4.94
C GLY A 57 2.84 -4.41 3.74
N CYS A 58 2.46 -3.92 2.56
CA CYS A 58 3.19 -4.12 1.30
C CYS A 58 3.60 -2.77 0.69
N ALA A 59 4.87 -2.39 0.90
CA ALA A 59 5.39 -1.10 0.43
C ALA A 59 5.27 -0.92 -1.09
N ALA A 60 5.49 -1.98 -1.88
CA ALA A 60 5.37 -1.91 -3.33
C ALA A 60 3.92 -1.54 -3.74
N CYS A 61 2.95 -2.34 -3.31
CA CYS A 61 1.55 -2.07 -3.62
C CYS A 61 1.07 -0.69 -3.11
N ALA A 62 1.61 -0.21 -1.98
CA ALA A 62 1.33 1.15 -1.49
C ALA A 62 1.87 2.24 -2.43
N ASP A 63 3.09 2.08 -2.93
CA ASP A 63 3.70 3.00 -3.90
C ASP A 63 2.91 2.99 -5.22
N GLU A 64 2.52 1.81 -5.71
CA GLU A 64 1.65 1.68 -6.89
C GLU A 64 0.29 2.36 -6.69
N ALA A 65 -0.36 2.19 -5.53
CA ALA A 65 -1.63 2.83 -5.20
C ALA A 65 -1.51 4.37 -5.17
N ALA A 66 -0.41 4.88 -4.62
CA ALA A 66 -0.15 6.32 -4.55
C ALA A 66 0.09 6.91 -5.95
N ALA A 67 0.88 6.23 -6.78
CA ALA A 67 1.13 6.64 -8.16
C ALA A 67 -0.16 6.67 -8.99
N LEU A 68 -1.00 5.64 -8.87
CA LEU A 68 -2.28 5.58 -9.58
C LEU A 68 -3.24 6.69 -9.15
N ARG A 69 -3.35 6.97 -7.84
CA ARG A 69 -4.16 8.09 -7.33
C ARG A 69 -3.72 9.41 -7.95
N GLN A 70 -2.42 9.71 -7.93
CA GLN A 70 -1.88 10.94 -8.50
C GLN A 70 -2.25 11.06 -9.98
N LEU A 71 -2.11 9.98 -10.75
CA LEU A 71 -2.44 9.96 -12.17
C LEU A 71 -3.94 10.27 -12.41
N VAL A 72 -4.84 9.67 -11.63
CA VAL A 72 -6.29 9.89 -11.77
C VAL A 72 -6.68 11.31 -11.36
N GLU A 73 -6.05 11.86 -10.30
CA GLU A 73 -6.25 13.25 -9.90
C GLU A 73 -5.80 14.23 -10.98
N GLU A 74 -4.69 13.96 -11.67
CA GLU A 74 -4.21 14.77 -12.79
C GLU A 74 -5.15 14.67 -14.01
N ASP A 75 -5.65 13.47 -14.34
CA ASP A 75 -6.59 13.25 -15.46
C ASP A 75 -7.92 13.99 -15.24
N THR A 76 -8.46 13.93 -14.02
CA THR A 76 -9.72 14.62 -13.67
C THR A 76 -9.62 16.14 -13.61
N GLN A 77 -8.42 16.70 -13.44
CA GLN A 77 -8.16 18.15 -13.49
C GLN A 77 -8.02 18.68 -14.92
N GLY A 78 -7.76 17.80 -15.90
CA GLY A 78 -7.61 18.14 -17.32
C GLY A 78 -8.89 18.10 -18.15
N ALA A 79 -10.03 17.74 -17.55
CA ALA A 79 -11.36 17.67 -18.18
C ALA A 79 -12.23 18.91 -17.89
#